data_AF-A0A5T1M6Y8-F1
#
_entry.id   AF-A0A5T1M6Y8-F1
#
_cell.length_a   1.000
_cell.length_b   1.000
_cell.length_c   1.000
_cell.angle_alpha   90.00
_cell.angle_beta   90.00
_cell.angle_gamma   90.00
#
_symmetry.space_group_name_H-M   'P 1'
#
loop_
_entity.id
_entity.type
_entity.pdbx_description
1 polymer ?
#
loop_
_entity_poly.entity_id
_entity_poly.type
_entity_poly.pdbx_seq_one_letter_code
_entity_poly.pdbx_strand_id
1 'polypeptide(L)'
;MFRLSSVSSKLLLSVAISIIVAIALIIAIVSFQVASYSEKEAKNAILLSSKRYVNYIQGILNEEVTLTKVVATSLNEMFQNNDHVDINLIESLIKNAFDSSHYAAYTFLYLKDTTVLSDMQNVDKKYISPDGKTFSMIFFDQIAEKSGGITTISTPNNFSQLNLI
;
A
#
# COMPACT_ATOMS: atom_id res chain seq x y z
N MET A 1 31.33 -56.98 -29.19
CA MET A 1 32.29 -56.31 -30.09
C MET A 1 31.81 -56.49 -31.53
N PHE A 2 31.10 -55.51 -32.10
CA PHE A 2 30.62 -55.59 -33.48
C PHE A 2 31.82 -55.39 -34.43
N ARG A 3 32.27 -56.46 -35.10
CA ARG A 3 33.32 -56.38 -36.13
C ARG A 3 32.69 -56.00 -37.47
N LEU A 4 32.87 -54.75 -37.88
CA LEU A 4 32.45 -54.28 -39.20
C LEU A 4 33.38 -54.89 -40.27
N SER A 5 32.84 -55.77 -41.10
CA SER A 5 33.61 -56.59 -42.06
C SER A 5 33.80 -55.95 -43.44
N SER A 6 33.07 -54.88 -43.78
CA SER A 6 33.20 -54.15 -45.05
C SER A 6 33.51 -52.66 -44.86
N VAL A 7 34.26 -52.08 -45.80
CA VAL A 7 34.60 -50.64 -45.82
C VAL A 7 33.33 -49.78 -45.77
N SER A 8 32.27 -50.18 -46.47
CA SER A 8 30.98 -49.49 -46.50
C SER A 8 30.32 -49.39 -45.12
N SER A 9 30.41 -50.44 -44.29
CA SER A 9 29.85 -50.42 -42.94
C SER A 9 30.59 -49.42 -42.04
N LYS A 10 31.92 -49.33 -42.16
CA LYS A 10 32.74 -48.39 -41.36
C LYS A 10 32.44 -46.93 -41.73
N LEU A 11 32.20 -46.69 -43.01
CA LEU A 11 31.81 -45.38 -43.53
C LEU A 11 30.42 -44.97 -42.99
N LEU A 12 29.43 -45.87 -43.04
CA LEU A 12 28.10 -45.63 -42.49
C LEU A 12 28.13 -45.32 -40.99
N LEU A 13 28.95 -46.04 -40.22
CA LEU A 13 29.11 -45.79 -38.78
C LEU A 13 29.74 -44.41 -38.52
N SER A 14 30.74 -44.01 -39.29
CA SER A 14 31.38 -42.69 -39.16
C SER A 14 30.40 -41.55 -39.46
N VAL A 15 29.58 -41.69 -40.52
CA VAL A 15 28.55 -40.72 -40.86
C VAL A 15 27.48 -40.66 -39.76
N ALA A 16 27.04 -41.80 -39.24
CA ALA A 16 26.06 -41.85 -38.16
C ALA A 16 26.55 -41.13 -36.89
N ILE A 17 27.81 -41.36 -36.48
CA ILE A 17 28.41 -40.67 -35.32
C ILE A 17 28.49 -39.16 -35.58
N SER A 18 28.90 -38.74 -36.78
CA SER A 18 28.98 -37.31 -37.13
C SER A 18 27.62 -36.61 -37.02
N ILE A 19 26.55 -37.27 -37.45
CA ILE A 19 25.18 -36.73 -37.36
C ILE A 19 24.75 -36.60 -35.90
N ILE A 20 25.02 -37.63 -35.07
CA ILE A 20 24.68 -37.58 -33.64
C ILE A 20 25.40 -36.43 -32.94
N VAL A 21 26.70 -36.23 -33.22
CA VAL A 21 27.49 -35.14 -32.65
C VAL A 21 26.94 -33.79 -33.09
N ALA A 22 26.62 -33.62 -34.38
CA ALA A 22 26.05 -32.37 -34.88
C ALA A 22 24.69 -32.04 -34.22
N ILE A 23 23.82 -33.04 -34.05
CA ILE A 23 22.54 -32.88 -33.36
C ILE A 23 22.76 -32.49 -31.90
N ALA A 24 23.68 -33.18 -31.21
CA ALA A 24 23.98 -32.88 -29.80
C ALA A 24 24.48 -31.43 -29.62
N LEU A 25 25.32 -30.94 -30.53
CA LEU A 25 25.80 -29.55 -30.53
C LEU A 25 24.67 -28.55 -30.75
N ILE A 26 23.77 -28.80 -31.72
CA ILE A 26 22.62 -27.94 -31.97
C ILE A 26 21.70 -27.89 -30.75
N ILE A 27 21.40 -29.04 -30.15
CA ILE A 27 20.60 -29.12 -28.92
C ILE A 27 21.26 -28.28 -27.82
N ALA A 28 22.57 -28.43 -27.60
CA ALA A 28 23.28 -27.66 -26.58
C ALA A 28 23.15 -26.15 -26.81
N ILE A 29 23.41 -25.67 -28.04
CA ILE A 29 23.32 -24.24 -28.38
C ILE A 29 21.90 -23.70 -28.15
N VAL A 30 20.89 -24.41 -28.66
CA VAL A 30 19.48 -24.02 -28.51
C VAL A 30 19.08 -24.03 -27.04
N SER A 31 19.47 -25.05 -26.27
CA SER A 31 19.18 -25.13 -24.84
C SER A 31 19.80 -23.96 -24.05
N PHE A 32 21.05 -23.60 -24.35
CA PHE A 32 21.69 -22.43 -23.71
C PHE A 32 20.97 -21.12 -24.06
N GLN A 33 20.58 -20.96 -25.32
CA GLN A 33 19.86 -19.76 -25.75
C GLN A 33 18.49 -19.66 -25.10
N VAL A 34 17.74 -20.78 -25.05
CA VAL A 34 16.44 -20.86 -24.38
C VAL A 34 16.59 -20.56 -22.88
N ALA A 35 17.57 -21.16 -22.20
CA ALA A 35 17.80 -20.90 -20.78
C ALA A 35 18.06 -19.41 -20.51
N SER A 36 18.91 -18.77 -21.31
CA SER A 36 19.20 -17.33 -21.18
C SER A 36 17.96 -16.46 -21.44
N TYR A 37 17.17 -16.81 -22.46
CA TYR A 37 15.95 -16.07 -22.78
C TYR A 37 14.89 -16.22 -21.68
N SER A 38 14.70 -17.43 -21.17
CA SER A 38 13.79 -17.72 -20.07
C SER A 38 14.21 -17.01 -18.77
N GLU A 39 15.51 -16.94 -18.47
CA GLU A 39 16.00 -16.19 -17.30
C GLU A 39 15.69 -14.70 -17.42
N LYS A 40 15.93 -14.11 -18.59
CA LYS A 40 15.61 -12.70 -18.86
C LYS A 40 14.12 -12.42 -18.75
N GLU A 41 13.29 -13.30 -19.32
CA GLU A 41 11.84 -13.14 -19.26
C GLU A 41 11.31 -13.29 -17.82
N ALA A 42 11.84 -14.25 -17.06
CA ALA A 42 11.51 -14.40 -15.64
C ALA A 42 11.88 -13.14 -14.84
N LYS A 43 13.07 -12.58 -15.06
CA LYS A 43 13.50 -11.30 -14.44
C LYS A 43 12.56 -10.15 -14.80
N ASN A 44 12.17 -10.04 -16.07
CA ASN A 44 11.24 -9.01 -16.52
C ASN A 44 9.84 -9.17 -15.91
N ALA A 45 9.33 -10.41 -15.85
CA ALA A 45 8.03 -10.71 -15.27
C ALA A 45 7.99 -10.37 -13.78
N ILE A 46 9.04 -10.71 -13.03
CA ILE A 46 9.20 -10.33 -11.63
C ILE A 46 9.25 -8.81 -11.50
N LEU A 47 10.10 -8.12 -12.27
CA LEU A 47 10.23 -6.66 -12.23
C LEU A 47 8.91 -5.95 -12.52
N LEU A 48 8.18 -6.38 -13.54
CA LEU A 48 6.88 -5.81 -13.89
C LEU A 48 5.86 -6.04 -12.77
N SER A 49 5.86 -7.23 -12.17
CA SER A 49 4.99 -7.53 -11.03
C SER A 49 5.33 -6.65 -9.82
N SER A 50 6.60 -6.50 -9.47
CA SER A 50 7.05 -5.60 -8.42
C SER A 50 6.66 -4.16 -8.69
N LYS A 51 6.81 -3.66 -9.92
CA LYS A 51 6.37 -2.30 -10.30
C LYS A 51 4.87 -2.11 -10.11
N ARG A 52 4.04 -3.10 -10.44
CA ARG A 52 2.59 -3.04 -10.20
C ARG A 52 2.27 -2.93 -8.70
N TYR A 53 2.93 -3.72 -7.86
CA TYR A 53 2.77 -3.61 -6.41
C TYR A 53 3.21 -2.25 -5.86
N VAL A 54 4.34 -1.72 -6.33
CA VAL A 54 4.81 -0.37 -5.95
C VAL A 54 3.77 0.68 -6.33
N ASN A 55 3.26 0.65 -7.56
CA ASN A 55 2.24 1.60 -8.01
C ASN A 55 0.94 1.49 -7.19
N TYR A 56 0.54 0.27 -6.82
CA TYR A 56 -0.63 0.04 -5.98
C TYR A 56 -0.46 0.67 -4.59
N ILE A 57 0.65 0.37 -3.90
CA ILE A 57 0.95 0.95 -2.58
C ILE A 57 1.12 2.47 -2.66
N GLN A 58 1.76 2.98 -3.71
CA GLN A 58 1.88 4.42 -3.93
C GLN A 58 0.52 5.08 -4.13
N GLY A 59 -0.42 4.41 -4.82
CA GLY A 59 -1.80 4.88 -4.96
C GLY A 59 -2.49 5.03 -3.61
N ILE A 60 -2.44 3.98 -2.79
CA ILE A 60 -3.00 3.98 -1.42
C ILE A 60 -2.42 5.14 -0.60
N LEU A 61 -1.09 5.24 -0.52
CA LEU A 61 -0.44 6.27 0.30
C LEU A 61 -0.72 7.68 -0.20
N ASN A 62 -0.78 7.89 -1.52
CA ASN A 62 -1.01 9.21 -2.09
C ASN A 62 -2.45 9.70 -1.84
N GLU A 63 -3.44 8.81 -1.84
CA GLU A 63 -4.82 9.12 -1.45
C GLU A 63 -4.87 9.62 0.01
N GLU A 64 -4.32 8.84 0.94
CA GLU A 64 -4.35 9.15 2.37
C GLU A 64 -3.61 10.45 2.70
N VAL A 65 -2.43 10.66 2.11
CA VAL A 65 -1.65 11.90 2.30
C VAL A 65 -2.39 13.10 1.73
N THR A 66 -3.05 12.94 0.59
CA THR A 66 -3.80 14.04 -0.04
C THR A 66 -5.01 14.41 0.81
N LEU A 67 -5.82 13.43 1.24
CA LEU A 67 -6.98 13.67 2.12
C LEU A 67 -6.56 14.33 3.43
N THR A 68 -5.51 13.81 4.07
CA THR A 68 -4.94 14.40 5.29
C THR A 68 -4.50 15.84 5.08
N LYS A 69 -3.81 16.14 3.96
CA LYS A 69 -3.34 17.48 3.65
C LYS A 69 -4.49 18.46 3.39
N VAL A 70 -5.54 18.02 2.69
CA VAL A 70 -6.74 18.83 2.44
C VAL A 70 -7.40 19.18 3.77
N VAL A 71 -7.67 18.18 4.63
CA VAL A 71 -8.27 18.41 5.95
C VAL A 71 -7.39 19.33 6.80
N ALA A 72 -6.08 19.09 6.86
CA ALA A 72 -5.16 19.93 7.63
C ALA A 72 -5.13 21.38 7.12
N THR A 73 -5.19 21.59 5.80
CA THR A 73 -5.23 22.94 5.21
C THR A 73 -6.51 23.66 5.60
N SER A 74 -7.67 23.00 5.47
CA SER A 74 -8.96 23.56 5.87
C SER A 74 -9.02 23.85 7.37
N LEU A 75 -8.53 22.95 8.23
CA LEU A 75 -8.45 23.18 9.67
C LEU A 75 -7.55 24.37 10.00
N ASN A 76 -6.38 24.48 9.36
CA ASN A 76 -5.48 25.62 9.55
C ASN A 76 -6.14 26.94 9.15
N GLU A 77 -6.86 26.98 8.03
CA GLU A 77 -7.62 28.16 7.61
C GLU A 77 -8.74 28.51 8.60
N MET A 78 -9.45 27.51 9.13
CA MET A 78 -10.48 27.71 10.15
C MET A 78 -9.90 28.33 11.42
N PHE A 79 -8.79 27.78 11.93
CA PHE A 79 -8.15 28.26 13.15
C PHE A 79 -7.44 29.61 12.99
N GLN A 80 -6.95 29.95 11.79
CA GLN A 80 -6.29 31.24 11.56
C GLN A 80 -7.27 32.40 11.41
N ASN A 81 -8.48 32.14 10.90
CA ASN A 81 -9.44 33.19 10.55
C ASN A 81 -10.58 33.35 11.56
N ASN A 82 -10.69 32.46 12.56
CA ASN A 82 -11.80 32.48 13.52
C ASN A 82 -11.28 32.21 14.94
N ASP A 83 -11.68 33.06 15.89
CA ASP A 83 -11.27 32.91 17.30
C ASP A 83 -12.09 31.86 18.07
N HIS A 84 -13.09 31.25 17.44
CA HIS A 84 -14.06 30.37 18.08
C HIS A 84 -14.63 29.36 17.07
N VAL A 85 -13.88 28.29 16.78
CA VAL A 85 -14.25 27.31 15.75
C VAL A 85 -15.31 26.32 16.26
N ASP A 86 -16.40 26.15 15.50
CA ASP A 86 -17.44 25.17 15.81
C ASP A 86 -16.92 23.73 15.65
N ILE A 87 -17.02 22.96 16.74
CA ILE A 87 -16.62 21.57 16.84
C ILE A 87 -17.40 20.69 15.84
N ASN A 88 -18.67 20.99 15.58
CA ASN A 88 -19.49 20.22 14.63
C ASN A 88 -18.98 20.38 13.19
N LEU A 89 -18.44 21.56 12.85
CA LEU A 89 -17.82 21.79 11.54
C LEU A 89 -16.53 20.99 11.39
N ILE A 90 -15.69 20.97 12.43
CA ILE A 90 -14.48 20.15 12.49
C ILE A 90 -14.83 18.67 12.35
N GLU A 91 -15.80 18.19 13.13
CA GLU A 91 -16.27 16.81 13.07
C GLU A 91 -16.79 16.44 11.68
N SER A 92 -17.63 17.28 11.08
CA SER A 92 -18.17 17.05 9.73
C SER A 92 -17.07 17.01 8.68
N LEU A 93 -16.11 17.94 8.74
CA LEU A 93 -14.97 17.98 7.82
C LEU A 93 -14.14 16.69 7.89
N ILE A 94 -13.79 16.25 9.10
CA ILE A 94 -12.98 15.04 9.29
C ILE A 94 -13.77 13.80 8.87
N LYS A 95 -15.03 13.67 9.30
CA LYS A 95 -15.86 12.51 8.95
C LYS A 95 -16.09 12.42 7.45
N ASN A 96 -16.40 13.51 6.77
CA ASN A 96 -16.62 13.50 5.32
C ASN A 96 -15.36 13.14 4.54
N ALA A 97 -14.19 13.65 4.95
CA ALA A 97 -12.93 13.29 4.33
C ALA A 97 -12.56 11.82 4.60
N PHE A 98 -12.83 11.33 5.81
CA PHE A 98 -12.59 9.94 6.20
C PHE A 98 -13.52 8.96 5.47
N ASP A 99 -14.81 9.31 5.32
CA ASP A 99 -15.80 8.54 4.56
C ASP A 99 -15.44 8.44 3.07
N SER A 100 -14.61 9.37 2.59
CA SER A 100 -14.09 9.38 1.22
C SER A 100 -12.80 8.60 1.04
N SER A 101 -12.18 8.11 2.13
CA SER A 101 -10.96 7.30 2.09
C SER A 101 -11.32 5.84 1.91
N HIS A 102 -10.70 5.15 0.96
CA HIS A 102 -10.95 3.73 0.72
C HIS A 102 -10.11 2.80 1.60
N TYR A 103 -9.08 3.30 2.27
CA TYR A 103 -8.05 2.45 2.89
C TYR A 103 -7.85 2.71 4.38
N ALA A 104 -8.11 3.91 4.89
CA ALA A 104 -7.97 4.17 6.32
C ALA A 104 -9.09 3.49 7.13
N ALA A 105 -8.68 2.70 8.12
CA ALA A 105 -9.61 2.12 9.11
C ALA A 105 -9.91 3.10 10.25
N TYR A 106 -9.00 4.03 10.53
CA TYR A 106 -9.11 4.99 11.63
C TYR A 106 -8.65 6.36 11.18
N THR A 107 -9.24 7.39 11.76
CA THR A 107 -8.71 8.75 11.72
C THR A 107 -8.86 9.41 13.08
N PHE A 108 -8.04 10.41 13.34
CA PHE A 108 -8.13 11.18 14.57
C PHE A 108 -7.71 12.62 14.38
N LEU A 109 -8.25 13.49 15.23
CA LEU A 109 -7.76 14.84 15.45
C LEU A 109 -7.40 14.98 16.91
N TYR A 110 -6.18 15.41 17.19
CA TYR A 110 -5.73 15.80 18.52
C TYR A 110 -5.55 17.31 18.58
N LEU A 111 -6.15 17.96 19.58
CA LEU A 111 -5.92 19.37 19.86
C LEU A 111 -5.28 19.52 21.23
N LYS A 112 -4.10 20.14 21.24
CA LYS A 112 -3.36 20.44 22.47
C LYS A 112 -3.98 21.61 23.23
N ASP A 113 -4.40 22.63 22.50
CA ASP A 113 -5.07 23.81 23.03
C ASP A 113 -6.51 23.83 22.53
N THR A 114 -7.46 23.67 23.45
CA THR A 114 -8.90 23.65 23.13
C THR A 114 -9.55 25.03 23.26
N THR A 115 -8.81 26.07 23.63
CA THR A 115 -9.35 27.43 23.76
C THR A 115 -9.79 28.02 22.43
N VAL A 116 -9.27 27.47 21.32
CA VAL A 116 -9.66 27.81 19.95
C VAL A 116 -11.05 27.29 19.55
N LEU A 117 -11.66 26.44 20.37
CA LEU A 117 -12.95 25.81 20.10
C LEU A 117 -14.11 26.56 20.74
N SER A 118 -15.22 26.62 20.01
CA SER A 118 -16.52 27.06 20.52
C SER A 118 -17.19 25.99 21.38
N ASP A 119 -17.95 26.43 22.38
CA ASP A 119 -18.94 25.62 23.11
C ASP A 119 -18.44 24.26 23.64
N MET A 120 -17.25 24.28 24.27
CA MET A 120 -16.66 23.10 24.92
C MET A 120 -17.53 22.51 26.05
N GLN A 121 -18.60 23.18 26.49
CA GLN A 121 -19.50 22.67 27.53
C GLN A 121 -20.46 21.60 27.01
N ASN A 122 -20.82 21.64 25.71
CA ASN A 122 -21.79 20.74 25.09
C ASN A 122 -21.14 19.69 24.18
N VAL A 123 -19.81 19.59 24.20
CA VAL A 123 -19.08 18.64 23.36
C VAL A 123 -19.38 17.18 23.75
N ASP A 124 -19.34 16.27 22.76
CA ASP A 124 -19.46 14.84 23.03
C ASP A 124 -18.38 14.41 24.04
N LYS A 125 -18.81 13.82 25.15
CA LYS A 125 -17.92 13.32 26.21
C LYS A 125 -16.93 12.27 25.70
N LYS A 126 -17.19 11.63 24.57
CA LYS A 126 -16.23 10.72 23.91
C LYS A 126 -14.99 11.46 23.40
N TYR A 127 -15.08 12.76 23.13
CA TYR A 127 -13.94 13.55 22.67
C TYR A 127 -13.01 14.00 23.80
N ILE A 128 -13.44 13.83 25.05
CA ILE A 128 -12.65 14.19 26.23
C ILE A 128 -12.23 12.90 26.92
N SER A 129 -10.96 12.79 27.29
CA SER A 129 -10.49 11.66 28.09
C SER A 129 -11.21 11.58 29.44
N PRO A 130 -11.37 10.39 30.03
CA PRO A 130 -11.98 10.24 31.36
C PRO A 130 -11.41 11.13 32.46
N ASP A 131 -10.12 11.50 32.38
CA ASP A 131 -9.47 12.42 33.33
C ASP A 131 -9.66 13.92 33.00
N GLY A 132 -10.34 14.25 31.91
CA GLY A 132 -10.65 15.60 31.47
C GLY A 132 -9.48 16.36 30.82
N LYS A 133 -8.31 15.74 30.64
CA LYS A 133 -7.07 16.45 30.25
C LYS A 133 -6.79 16.45 28.76
N THR A 134 -7.34 15.48 28.02
CA THR A 134 -7.01 15.27 26.61
C THR A 134 -8.27 15.43 25.78
N PHE A 135 -8.19 16.31 24.77
CA PHE A 135 -9.19 16.41 23.74
C PHE A 135 -8.71 15.70 22.47
N SER A 136 -9.51 14.75 22.00
CA SER A 136 -9.28 14.10 20.71
C SER A 136 -10.60 13.70 20.09
N MET A 137 -10.72 13.81 18.77
CA MET A 137 -11.73 13.10 18.02
C MET A 137 -11.11 11.83 17.47
N ILE A 138 -11.71 10.67 17.72
CA ILE A 138 -11.22 9.39 17.19
C ILE A 138 -12.39 8.72 16.49
N PHE A 139 -12.20 8.41 15.22
CA PHE A 139 -13.21 7.80 14.37
C PHE A 139 -12.71 6.47 13.83
N PHE A 140 -13.63 5.52 13.74
CA PHE A 140 -13.42 4.19 13.16
C PHE A 140 -14.49 3.92 12.13
N ASP A 141 -14.07 3.52 10.94
CA ASP A 141 -14.98 3.09 9.89
C ASP A 141 -15.25 1.59 10.02
N GLN A 142 -16.50 1.25 10.29
CA GLN A 142 -16.94 -0.14 10.41
C GLN A 142 -17.13 -0.82 9.05
N ILE A 143 -17.26 -0.04 7.97
CA ILE A 143 -17.60 -0.52 6.63
C ILE A 143 -16.71 0.18 5.58
N ALA A 144 -15.42 -0.12 5.59
CA ALA A 144 -14.40 0.48 4.71
C ALA A 144 -14.68 0.45 3.19
N GLU A 145 -15.67 -0.32 2.73
CA GLU A 145 -16.04 -0.44 1.30
C GLU A 145 -17.31 0.34 0.91
N LYS A 146 -17.97 1.05 1.83
CA LYS A 146 -19.20 1.82 1.55
C LYS A 146 -19.25 3.09 2.37
N SER A 147 -19.73 4.18 1.76
CA SER A 147 -20.04 5.43 2.48
C SER A 147 -20.99 5.19 3.65
N GLY A 148 -20.67 5.81 4.79
CA GLY A 148 -21.32 5.63 6.08
C GLY A 148 -20.58 4.62 6.97
N GLY A 149 -21.10 4.42 8.19
CA GLY A 149 -20.51 3.44 9.13
C GLY A 149 -19.41 4.01 10.03
N ILE A 150 -19.09 5.30 9.91
CA ILE A 150 -18.18 5.97 10.82
C ILE A 150 -18.76 6.04 12.23
N THR A 151 -18.00 5.53 13.19
CA THR A 151 -18.34 5.56 14.61
C THR A 151 -17.28 6.26 15.44
N THR A 152 -17.72 6.94 16.49
CA THR A 152 -16.84 7.64 17.43
C THR A 152 -16.34 6.70 18.53
N ILE A 153 -15.02 6.67 18.72
CA ILE A 153 -14.33 5.99 19.81
C ILE A 153 -14.06 6.97 20.96
N SER A 154 -14.23 6.51 22.20
CA SER A 154 -13.91 7.33 23.38
C SER A 154 -12.40 7.56 23.51
N THR A 155 -12.02 8.80 23.78
CA THR A 155 -10.62 9.21 23.96
C THR A 155 -10.01 8.56 25.21
N PRO A 156 -8.91 7.79 25.09
CA PRO A 156 -8.27 7.20 26.26
C PRO A 156 -7.36 8.21 26.98
N ASN A 157 -7.14 8.01 28.29
CA ASN A 157 -6.30 8.91 29.11
C ASN A 157 -4.85 9.04 28.62
N ASN A 158 -4.32 8.01 27.97
CA ASN A 158 -2.94 7.97 27.49
C ASN A 158 -2.79 8.39 26.02
N PHE A 159 -3.84 8.92 25.37
CA PHE A 159 -3.78 9.28 23.96
C PHE A 159 -2.69 10.33 23.67
N SER A 160 -2.57 11.33 24.55
CA SER A 160 -1.53 12.38 24.47
C SER A 160 -0.11 11.88 24.77
N GLN A 161 0.05 10.65 25.28
CA GLN A 161 1.34 10.01 25.57
C GLN A 161 1.81 9.10 24.43
N LEU A 162 1.00 8.92 23.39
CA LEU A 162 1.42 8.20 22.20
C LEU A 162 2.50 9.02 21.50
N ASN A 163 3.70 8.44 21.39
CA ASN A 163 4.73 8.98 20.52
C ASN A 163 4.25 8.84 19.08
N LEU A 164 3.68 9.91 18.53
CA LEU A 164 3.46 10.03 17.10
C LEU A 164 4.86 10.15 16.46
N ILE A 165 5.27 9.09 15.75
CA ILE A 165 6.57 8.96 15.06
C ILE A 165 6.55 9.83 13.80
#